data_AF-A0A1Y4N8N1-F1
#
_entry.id   AF-A0A1Y4N8N1-F1
#
_cell.length_a   1.000
_cell.length_b   1.000
_cell.length_c   1.000
_cell.angle_alpha   90.00
_cell.angle_beta   90.00
_cell.angle_gamma   90.00
#
_symmetry.space_group_name_H-M   'P 1'
#
loop_
_entity.id
_entity.type
_entity.pdbx_description
1 polymer ?
#
loop_
_entity_poly.entity_id
_entity_poly.type
_entity_poly.pdbx_seq_one_letter_code
_entity_poly.pdbx_strand_id
1 'polypeptide(L)'
;MYTIIEILIGIGAGLMNKEDVKELICIIDGTYPNFLNGRDLKTVFNAWYRFFNGKDKKKVFRKLDEWIANNSYPPTPHNLNVADWSKYE
;
A
#
# COMPACT_ATOMS: atom_id res chain seq x y z
N MET A 1 -5.37 -4.28 -25.87
CA MET A 1 -6.10 -3.10 -25.36
C MET A 1 -5.47 -2.80 -24.00
N TYR A 2 -4.48 -1.92 -23.97
CA TYR A 2 -3.72 -1.61 -22.75
C TYR A 2 -4.50 -0.56 -21.97
N THR A 3 -4.89 -0.89 -20.75
CA THR A 3 -5.60 0.02 -19.85
C THR A 3 -4.64 1.09 -19.37
N ILE A 4 -5.15 2.33 -19.28
CA ILE A 4 -4.47 3.59 -18.93
C ILE A 4 -3.65 3.54 -17.61
N ILE A 5 -3.74 2.47 -16.84
CA ILE A 5 -3.08 2.29 -15.55
C ILE A 5 -1.57 2.03 -15.68
N GLU A 6 -1.09 1.47 -16.80
CA GLU A 6 0.33 1.14 -16.96
C GLU A 6 1.23 2.35 -17.29
N ILE A 7 0.67 3.54 -17.56
CA ILE A 7 1.44 4.67 -18.11
C ILE A 7 1.93 5.67 -17.04
N LEU A 8 1.48 5.62 -15.78
CA LEU A 8 1.78 6.72 -14.83
C LEU A 8 2.58 6.40 -13.57
N ILE A 9 2.89 5.15 -13.25
CA ILE A 9 3.69 4.86 -12.05
C ILE A 9 4.72 3.82 -12.42
N GLY A 10 5.99 4.24 -12.46
CA GLY A 10 7.11 3.32 -12.43
C GLY A 10 7.03 2.48 -11.15
N ILE A 11 6.29 1.38 -11.20
CA ILE A 11 6.38 0.31 -10.20
C ILE A 11 7.72 -0.37 -10.49
N GLY A 12 8.81 0.28 -10.08
CA GLY A 12 10.13 -0.33 -10.04
C GLY A 12 10.01 -1.62 -9.23
N ALA A 13 10.53 -2.72 -9.78
CA ALA A 13 10.70 -3.93 -9.00
C ALA A 13 11.63 -3.61 -7.84
N GLY A 14 11.17 -3.80 -6.60
CA GLY A 14 11.93 -3.40 -5.43
C GLY A 14 11.18 -3.58 -4.12
N LEU A 15 11.95 -3.47 -3.04
CA LEU A 15 11.41 -3.43 -1.69
C LEU A 15 10.90 -2.02 -1.38
N MET A 16 9.75 -1.94 -0.72
CA MET A 16 9.13 -0.69 -0.33
C MET A 16 10.05 0.11 0.58
N ASN A 17 10.21 1.38 0.23
CA ASN A 17 10.89 2.39 1.02
C ASN A 17 9.87 3.41 1.59
N LYS A 18 10.40 4.48 2.18
CA LYS A 18 9.59 5.53 2.83
C LYS A 18 8.60 6.20 1.87
N GLU A 19 9.01 6.50 0.64
CA GLU A 19 8.17 7.16 -0.36
C GLU A 19 7.07 6.23 -0.87
N ASP A 20 7.36 4.93 -1.05
CA ASP A 20 6.36 3.95 -1.46
C ASP A 20 5.25 3.80 -0.41
N VAL A 21 5.59 3.89 0.88
CA VAL A 21 4.59 3.84 1.96
C VAL A 21 3.76 5.11 2.02
N LYS A 22 4.35 6.28 1.71
CA LYS A 22 3.57 7.53 1.59
C LYS A 22 2.60 7.43 0.43
N GLU A 23 3.07 6.96 -0.73
CA GLU A 23 2.25 6.73 -1.92
C GLU A 23 1.07 5.80 -1.58
N LEU A 24 1.35 4.67 -0.92
CA LEU A 24 0.33 3.72 -0.47
C LEU A 24 -0.74 4.38 0.40
N ILE A 25 -0.34 5.18 1.38
CA ILE A 25 -1.27 5.90 2.26
C ILE A 25 -2.06 6.96 1.50
N CYS A 26 -1.44 7.72 0.62
CA CYS A 26 -2.12 8.72 -0.19
C CYS A 26 -3.22 8.12 -1.07
N ILE A 27 -2.97 6.95 -1.67
CA ILE A 27 -3.99 6.24 -2.46
C ILE A 27 -5.16 5.82 -1.57
N ILE A 28 -4.87 5.26 -0.39
CA ILE A 28 -5.92 4.82 0.54
C ILE A 28 -6.74 5.99 1.06
N ASP A 29 -6.10 7.08 1.47
CA ASP A 29 -6.76 8.29 1.96
C ASP A 29 -7.61 8.96 0.87
N GLY A 30 -7.10 9.02 -0.36
CA GLY A 30 -7.84 9.52 -1.53
C GLY A 30 -9.01 8.63 -1.95
N THR A 31 -8.95 7.32 -1.68
CA THR A 31 -10.02 6.37 -2.00
C THR A 31 -11.07 6.28 -0.89
N TYR A 32 -10.64 6.39 0.37
CA TYR A 32 -11.47 6.18 1.55
C TYR A 32 -11.44 7.41 2.46
N PRO A 33 -12.44 8.31 2.40
CA PRO A 33 -12.47 9.55 3.18
C PRO A 33 -12.38 9.35 4.71
N ASN A 34 -12.73 8.16 5.20
CA ASN A 34 -12.71 7.80 6.62
C ASN A 34 -11.45 7.05 7.04
N PHE A 35 -10.41 6.96 6.20
CA PHE A 35 -9.21 6.18 6.50
C PHE A 35 -8.49 6.66 7.76
N LEU A 36 -8.25 7.97 7.88
CA LEU A 36 -7.57 8.53 9.04
C LEU A 36 -8.45 8.49 10.30
N ASN A 37 -9.77 8.61 10.16
CA ASN A 37 -10.75 8.58 11.25
C ASN A 37 -10.30 9.39 12.49
N GLY A 38 -9.88 10.64 12.27
CA GLY A 38 -9.41 11.54 13.33
C GLY A 38 -7.99 11.29 13.84
N ARG A 39 -7.27 10.28 13.29
CA ARG A 39 -5.85 10.05 13.61
C ARG A 39 -4.95 10.98 12.81
N ASP A 40 -3.84 11.35 13.43
CA ASP A 40 -2.78 12.12 12.79
C ASP A 40 -2.07 11.30 11.69
N LEU A 41 -1.85 11.93 10.53
CA LEU A 41 -1.24 11.31 9.36
C LEU A 41 0.17 10.79 9.65
N LYS A 42 0.98 11.52 10.44
CA LYS A 42 2.35 11.10 10.79
C LYS A 42 2.34 9.84 11.65
N THR A 43 1.35 9.70 12.55
CA THR A 43 1.17 8.50 13.36
C THR A 43 0.81 7.29 12.52
N VAL A 44 -0.16 7.44 11.60
CA VAL A 44 -0.55 6.39 10.65
C VAL A 44 0.63 6.01 9.76
N PHE A 45 1.31 7.02 9.20
CA PHE A 45 2.51 6.82 8.39
C PHE A 45 3.58 6.01 9.10
N ASN A 46 3.93 6.36 10.34
CA ASN A 46 4.97 5.65 11.09
C ASN A 46 4.59 4.18 11.35
N ALA A 47 3.32 3.90 11.65
CA ALA A 47 2.84 2.54 11.89
C ALA A 47 2.91 1.69 10.60
N TRP A 48 2.45 2.24 9.48
CA TRP A 48 2.47 1.58 8.18
C TRP A 48 3.89 1.41 7.65
N TYR A 49 4.77 2.39 7.86
CA TYR A 49 6.17 2.30 7.46
C TYR A 49 6.88 1.14 8.14
N ARG A 50 6.68 0.96 9.46
CA ARG A 50 7.24 -0.19 10.19
C ARG A 50 6.75 -1.54 9.66
N PHE A 51 5.53 -1.59 9.13
CA PHE A 51 4.93 -2.82 8.63
C PHE A 51 5.37 -3.16 7.20
N PHE A 52 5.45 -2.14 6.33
CA PHE A 52 5.68 -2.32 4.90
C PHE A 52 7.12 -2.09 4.45
N ASN A 53 7.97 -1.43 5.26
CA ASN A 53 9.37 -1.24 4.90
C ASN A 53 10.05 -2.60 4.64
N GLY A 54 10.68 -2.74 3.47
CA GLY A 54 11.30 -4.00 3.08
C GLY A 54 10.33 -5.03 2.47
N LYS A 55 9.03 -4.73 2.32
CA LYS A 55 8.07 -5.61 1.64
C LYS A 55 8.13 -5.41 0.12
N ASP A 56 7.72 -6.44 -0.62
CA ASP A 56 7.64 -6.37 -2.09
C ASP A 56 6.60 -5.33 -2.53
N LYS A 57 7.06 -4.22 -3.13
CA LYS A 57 6.20 -3.11 -3.57
C LYS A 57 5.09 -3.61 -4.49
N LYS A 58 5.46 -4.36 -5.53
CA LYS A 58 4.51 -4.81 -6.57
C LYS A 58 3.39 -5.67 -5.97
N LYS A 59 3.73 -6.57 -5.04
CA LYS A 59 2.74 -7.43 -4.39
C LYS A 59 1.81 -6.64 -3.47
N VAL A 60 2.32 -5.67 -2.71
CA VAL A 60 1.51 -4.85 -1.80
C VAL A 60 0.53 -3.98 -2.58
N PHE A 61 0.99 -3.29 -3.62
CA PHE A 61 0.12 -2.44 -4.45
C PHE A 61 -0.93 -3.25 -5.21
N ARG A 62 -0.56 -4.42 -5.75
CA ARG A 62 -1.56 -5.32 -6.36
C ARG A 62 -2.64 -5.74 -5.37
N LYS A 63 -2.27 -6.09 -4.13
CA LYS A 63 -3.25 -6.39 -3.07
C LYS A 63 -4.12 -5.20 -2.73
N LEU A 64 -3.58 -3.98 -2.77
CA LEU A 64 -4.37 -2.77 -2.56
C LEU A 64 -5.40 -2.59 -3.67
N ASP A 65 -5.01 -2.73 -4.94
CA ASP A 65 -5.94 -2.64 -6.07
C ASP A 65 -7.07 -3.68 -5.95
N GLU A 66 -6.71 -4.93 -5.64
CA GLU A 66 -7.68 -6.01 -5.37
C GLU A 66 -8.61 -5.66 -4.20
N TRP A 67 -8.08 -5.04 -3.14
CA TRP A 67 -8.89 -4.64 -1.99
C TRP A 67 -9.88 -3.53 -2.35
N ILE A 68 -9.42 -2.49 -3.04
CA ILE A 68 -10.23 -1.35 -3.47
C ILE A 68 -11.39 -1.80 -4.36
N ALA A 69 -11.14 -2.73 -5.28
CA ALA A 69 -12.16 -3.27 -6.16
C ALA A 69 -13.29 -4.01 -5.41
N ASN A 70 -13.00 -4.58 -4.23
CA ASN A 70 -13.90 -5.51 -3.54
C ASN A 70 -14.44 -4.99 -2.19
N ASN A 71 -13.91 -3.88 -1.67
CA ASN A 71 -14.24 -3.41 -0.32
C ASN A 71 -14.54 -1.91 -0.31
N SER A 72 -15.67 -1.55 0.32
CA SER A 72 -16.10 -0.16 0.54
C SER A 72 -15.45 0.49 1.76
N TYR A 73 -14.59 -0.23 2.50
CA TYR A 73 -13.93 0.22 3.71
C TYR A 73 -12.41 0.12 3.57
N PRO A 74 -11.65 1.01 4.24
CA PRO A 74 -10.21 1.07 4.10
C PRO A 74 -9.52 -0.22 4.62
N PRO A 75 -8.44 -0.66 3.96
CA PRO A 75 -7.66 -1.80 4.44
C PRO A 75 -6.87 -1.44 5.70
N THR A 76 -6.59 -2.46 6.50
CA THR A 76 -5.54 -2.43 7.53
C THR A 76 -4.22 -2.95 6.95
N PRO A 77 -3.06 -2.70 7.61
CA PRO A 77 -1.78 -3.24 7.15
C PRO A 77 -1.78 -4.77 6.93
N HIS A 78 -2.50 -5.51 7.79
CA HIS A 78 -2.60 -6.96 7.68
C HIS A 78 -3.33 -7.44 6.42
N ASN A 79 -4.31 -6.67 5.93
CA ASN A 79 -5.04 -7.03 4.71
C ASN A 79 -4.13 -6.99 3.48
N LEU A 80 -3.19 -6.05 3.46
CA LEU A 80 -2.21 -5.87 2.37
C LEU A 80 -0.90 -6.62 2.63
N ASN A 81 -0.82 -7.41 3.70
CA ASN A 81 0.40 -8.14 4.04
C ASN A 81 0.74 -9.14 2.93
N VAL A 82 2.00 -9.13 2.54
CA VAL A 82 2.57 -10.07 1.57
C VAL A 82 3.58 -10.93 2.32
N ALA A 83 3.53 -12.24 2.07
CA ALA A 83 4.45 -13.17 2.70
C ALA A 83 5.89 -12.72 2.44
N ASP A 84 6.69 -12.71 3.50
CA ASP A 84 8.09 -12.36 3.44
C ASP A 84 8.87 -13.63 3.10
N TRP A 85 9.12 -13.85 1.80
CA TRP A 85 9.87 -15.03 1.37
C TRP A 85 11.35 -14.93 1.77
N SER A 86 11.84 -13.73 2.12
CA SER A 86 13.22 -13.50 2.62
C SER A 86 13.53 -14.16 3.96
N LYS A 87 12.52 -14.70 4.67
CA LYS A 87 12.69 -15.39 5.95
C LYS A 87 12.84 -16.92 5.82
N TYR A 88 12.78 -17.46 4.61
CA TYR A 88 12.89 -18.89 4.34
C TYR A 88 14.16 -19.27 3.56
N GLU A 89 15.11 -18.35 3.41
CA GLU A 89 16.46 -18.60 2.87
C GLU A 89 17.52 -18.57 3.97
#